data_AF-A0A6G1J5N2-F1
#
_entry.id   AF-A0A6G1J5N2-F1
#
_cell.length_a   1.000
_cell.length_b   1.000
_cell.length_c   1.000
_cell.angle_alpha   90.00
_cell.angle_beta   90.00
_cell.angle_gamma   90.00
#
_symmetry.space_group_name_H-M   'P 1'
#
loop_
_entity.id
_entity.type
_entity.pdbx_description
1 polymer ?
#
loop_
_entity_poly.entity_id
_entity_poly.type
_entity_poly.pdbx_seq_one_letter_code
_entity_poly.pdbx_strand_id
1 'polypeptide(L)'
;MGNDHPDADLYPEATGPAAATVKAHSAEHHLKLYSGWFCPFVQRVWIALEEKGIQYQYIEVNPYRKPNQNKPLYESTVLCEFLEEAFPDHTPHLLPKDPYDRARTRIWTDYVTSRIIPGFHRFLQHQGQDGLKEKQHDFLGYLKEFTKEMDPKGPFFLGKEFSLIDIVIAPWALRLWIFDHFKGGLGIPEKGKGGDDETVWEKWRVWVEEVSKRRSVIETMSEREHYLPIYQRYADDDAQSELAKATRAGRGVP
;
A
#
# COMPACT_ATOMS: atom_id res chain seq x y z
N MET A 1 4.70 28.00 11.36
CA MET A 1 4.57 27.85 9.90
C MET A 1 3.12 27.51 9.63
N GLY A 2 2.44 28.35 8.84
CA GLY A 2 1.00 28.56 8.86
C GLY A 2 0.15 27.42 8.32
N ASN A 3 -1.16 27.50 8.59
CA ASN A 3 -2.23 26.63 8.11
C ASN A 3 -2.44 26.66 6.58
N ASP A 4 -1.51 27.22 5.80
CA ASP A 4 -1.63 27.38 4.33
C ASP A 4 -1.01 26.22 3.55
N HIS A 5 -0.92 25.02 4.13
CA HIS A 5 -0.54 23.85 3.35
C HIS A 5 -1.81 23.31 2.68
N PRO A 6 -1.85 23.09 1.35
CA PRO A 6 -3.03 22.55 0.65
C PRO A 6 -3.43 21.12 1.08
N ASP A 7 -2.71 20.53 2.04
CA ASP A 7 -2.92 19.20 2.63
C ASP A 7 -3.39 19.32 4.09
N ALA A 8 -3.60 20.54 4.61
CA ALA A 8 -3.97 20.79 6.00
C ALA A 8 -5.44 20.46 6.32
N ASP A 9 -6.30 20.42 5.30
CA ASP A 9 -7.75 20.16 5.43
C ASP A 9 -8.12 18.67 5.24
N LEU A 10 -7.14 17.77 5.35
CA LEU A 10 -7.43 16.34 5.37
C LEU A 10 -8.15 15.95 6.66
N TYR A 11 -9.06 14.97 6.56
CA TYR A 11 -9.73 14.44 7.73
C TYR A 11 -8.67 13.98 8.77
N PRO A 12 -8.79 14.38 10.04
CA PRO A 12 -7.63 14.45 10.94
C PRO A 12 -7.21 13.09 11.53
N GLU A 13 -8.07 12.09 11.48
CA GLU A 13 -7.88 10.80 12.18
C GLU A 13 -8.42 9.62 11.36
N ALA A 14 -8.04 8.41 11.74
CA ALA A 14 -8.59 7.19 11.15
C ALA A 14 -10.10 7.08 11.39
N THR A 15 -10.82 6.42 10.49
CA THR A 15 -12.26 6.13 10.65
C THR A 15 -12.55 4.62 10.52
N GLY A 16 -13.82 4.23 10.69
CA GLY A 16 -14.23 2.83 10.54
C GLY A 16 -13.40 1.83 11.38
N PRO A 17 -13.03 0.67 10.82
CA PRO A 17 -12.21 -0.33 11.52
C PRO A 17 -10.85 0.22 11.98
N ALA A 18 -10.20 1.05 11.17
CA ALA A 18 -8.92 1.68 11.53
C ALA A 18 -9.01 2.53 12.80
N ALA A 19 -10.12 3.26 13.01
CA ALA A 19 -10.33 4.02 14.25
C ALA A 19 -10.36 3.12 15.50
N ALA A 20 -10.98 1.94 15.39
CA ALA A 20 -11.03 0.98 16.49
C ALA A 20 -9.63 0.46 16.85
N THR A 21 -8.81 0.16 15.84
CA THR A 21 -7.40 -0.25 16.00
C THR A 21 -6.57 0.87 16.62
N VAL A 22 -6.70 2.11 16.13
CA VAL A 22 -6.03 3.29 16.73
C VAL A 22 -6.38 3.42 18.21
N LYS A 23 -7.66 3.28 18.57
CA LYS A 23 -8.11 3.35 19.96
C LYS A 23 -7.49 2.24 20.81
N ALA A 24 -7.46 1.01 20.32
CA ALA A 24 -6.87 -0.14 21.00
C ALA A 24 -5.36 0.06 21.27
N HIS A 25 -4.67 0.77 20.37
CA HIS A 25 -3.23 1.04 20.43
C HIS A 25 -2.88 2.46 20.89
N SER A 26 -3.78 3.16 21.60
CA SER A 26 -3.54 4.55 22.03
C SER A 26 -2.67 4.70 23.28
N ALA A 27 -2.54 3.64 24.09
CA ALA A 27 -1.78 3.66 25.33
C ALA A 27 -0.27 3.78 25.08
N GLU A 28 0.45 4.42 26.01
CA GLU A 28 1.90 4.58 25.92
C GLU A 28 2.61 3.24 25.80
N HIS A 29 3.50 3.13 24.82
CA HIS A 29 4.29 1.93 24.59
C HIS A 29 5.70 2.28 24.10
N HIS A 30 6.66 1.39 24.34
CA HIS A 30 8.06 1.61 23.95
C HIS A 30 8.23 1.62 22.43
N LEU A 31 7.52 0.73 21.72
CA LEU A 31 7.40 0.74 20.27
C LEU A 31 6.26 1.68 19.85
N LYS A 32 6.59 2.68 19.04
CA LYS A 32 5.66 3.72 18.56
C LYS A 32 5.56 3.70 17.04
N LEU A 33 4.35 3.55 16.53
CA LEU A 33 4.03 3.74 15.12
C LEU A 33 3.53 5.17 14.92
N TYR A 34 4.39 6.03 14.38
CA TYR A 34 4.01 7.37 13.95
C TYR A 34 3.40 7.28 12.55
N SER A 35 2.11 7.59 12.45
CA SER A 35 1.29 7.21 11.31
C SER A 35 0.45 8.37 10.80
N GLY A 36 0.23 8.41 9.48
CA GLY A 36 -0.91 9.09 8.89
C GLY A 36 -1.91 8.03 8.44
N TRP A 37 -3.13 8.03 8.96
CA TRP A 37 -4.14 6.98 8.72
C TRP A 37 -4.38 6.67 7.23
N PHE A 38 -4.15 7.66 6.37
CA PHE A 38 -4.37 7.56 4.94
C PHE A 38 -3.18 6.98 4.16
N CYS A 39 -1.99 6.93 4.77
CA CYS A 39 -0.75 6.65 4.07
C CYS A 39 -0.60 5.15 3.73
N PRO A 40 -0.52 4.78 2.43
CA PRO A 40 -0.39 3.37 2.05
C PRO A 40 0.96 2.76 2.48
N PHE A 41 2.02 3.56 2.60
CA PHE A 41 3.32 3.08 3.09
C PHE A 41 3.28 2.73 4.57
N VAL A 42 2.62 3.56 5.38
CA VAL A 42 2.44 3.26 6.80
C VAL A 42 1.55 2.04 7.00
N GLN A 43 0.51 1.90 6.18
CA GLN A 43 -0.38 0.74 6.24
C GLN A 43 0.36 -0.59 6.08
N ARG A 44 1.48 -0.65 5.33
CA ARG A 44 2.33 -1.87 5.27
C ARG A 44 2.81 -2.30 6.64
N VAL A 45 3.41 -1.36 7.37
CA VAL A 45 3.96 -1.60 8.71
C VAL A 45 2.82 -1.89 9.69
N TRP A 46 1.69 -1.19 9.54
CA TRP A 46 0.51 -1.40 10.37
C TRP A 46 -0.06 -2.81 10.21
N ILE A 47 -0.22 -3.29 8.96
CA ILE A 47 -0.64 -4.67 8.67
C ILE A 47 0.36 -5.67 9.27
N ALA A 48 1.67 -5.42 9.15
CA ALA A 48 2.69 -6.32 9.70
C ALA A 48 2.61 -6.42 11.23
N LEU A 49 2.40 -5.31 11.93
CA LEU A 49 2.19 -5.30 13.39
C LEU A 49 0.93 -6.10 13.77
N GLU A 50 -0.17 -5.90 13.06
CA GLU A 50 -1.45 -6.58 13.30
C GLU A 50 -1.42 -8.08 12.97
N GLU A 51 -0.74 -8.50 11.89
CA GLU A 51 -0.55 -9.92 11.58
C GLU A 51 0.26 -10.60 12.69
N LYS A 52 1.34 -9.96 13.14
CA LYS A 52 2.27 -10.52 14.13
C LYS A 52 1.81 -10.37 15.59
N GLY A 53 0.70 -9.66 15.84
CA GLY A 53 0.21 -9.39 17.19
C GLY A 53 1.22 -8.65 18.08
N ILE A 54 2.07 -7.82 17.48
CA ILE A 54 3.08 -7.03 18.22
C ILE A 54 2.36 -5.88 18.91
N GLN A 55 2.66 -5.62 20.18
CA GLN A 55 2.13 -4.44 20.88
C GLN A 55 2.88 -3.19 20.46
N TYR A 56 2.14 -2.12 20.19
CA TYR A 56 2.67 -0.81 19.81
C TYR A 56 1.71 0.29 20.25
N GLN A 57 2.23 1.51 20.31
CA GLN A 57 1.43 2.71 20.42
C GLN A 57 1.26 3.34 19.05
N TYR A 58 0.02 3.57 18.62
CA TYR A 58 -0.30 4.35 17.45
C TYR A 58 -0.28 5.84 17.80
N ILE A 59 0.44 6.63 17.01
CA ILE A 59 0.50 8.08 17.16
C ILE A 59 0.15 8.68 15.79
N GLU A 60 -1.01 9.32 15.71
CA GLU A 60 -1.39 10.08 14.52
C GLU A 60 -0.47 11.30 14.38
N VAL A 61 0.24 11.37 13.26
CA VAL A 61 1.15 12.47 12.93
C VAL A 61 0.64 13.14 11.69
N ASN A 62 0.36 14.44 11.81
CA ASN A 62 0.28 15.28 10.65
C ASN A 62 1.68 15.34 10.00
N PRO A 63 1.85 14.91 8.72
CA PRO A 63 3.16 14.80 8.07
C PRO A 63 3.95 16.12 8.00
N TYR A 64 3.30 17.27 8.27
CA TYR A 64 3.93 18.60 8.33
C TYR A 64 4.46 19.00 9.71
N ARG A 65 4.26 18.17 10.74
CA ARG A 65 4.77 18.38 12.10
C ARG A 65 5.49 17.12 12.59
N LYS A 66 6.73 16.93 12.13
CA LYS A 66 7.58 15.82 12.60
C LYS A 66 7.98 16.05 14.07
N PRO A 67 7.68 15.14 15.00
CA PRO A 67 8.16 15.25 16.37
C PRO A 67 9.68 15.00 16.45
N ASN A 68 10.36 15.62 17.42
CA ASN A 68 11.75 15.29 17.72
C ASN A 68 11.80 13.91 18.38
N GLN A 69 12.38 12.93 17.69
CA GLN A 69 12.50 11.55 18.17
C GLN A 69 13.96 11.15 18.37
N ASN A 70 14.20 10.32 19.38
CA ASN A 70 15.49 9.70 19.62
C ASN A 70 15.55 8.40 18.79
N LYS A 71 16.46 8.31 17.81
CA LYS A 71 16.67 7.16 16.90
C LYS A 71 15.43 6.75 16.06
N PRO A 72 14.86 7.64 15.23
CA PRO A 72 13.76 7.27 14.33
C PRO A 72 14.22 6.29 13.25
N LEU A 73 13.40 5.26 12.97
CA LEU A 73 13.50 4.42 11.78
C LEU A 73 12.44 4.83 10.76
N TYR A 74 12.78 4.76 9.47
CA TYR A 74 11.90 5.10 8.35
C TYR A 74 12.10 4.06 7.23
N GLU A 75 11.38 4.23 6.12
CA GLU A 75 11.19 3.26 5.03
C GLU A 75 10.32 2.05 5.40
N SER A 76 9.09 2.03 4.85
CA SER A 76 8.08 1.00 5.19
C SER A 76 8.56 -0.44 5.00
N THR A 77 9.35 -0.72 3.96
CA THR A 77 9.88 -2.07 3.68
C THR A 77 10.96 -2.45 4.68
N VAL A 78 11.86 -1.52 5.01
CA VAL A 78 12.89 -1.70 6.04
C VAL A 78 12.26 -1.91 7.41
N LEU A 79 11.23 -1.12 7.76
CA LEU A 79 10.50 -1.28 9.00
C LEU A 79 9.83 -2.66 9.10
N CYS A 80 9.27 -3.17 8.01
CA CYS A 80 8.68 -4.51 8.03
C CYS A 80 9.75 -5.61 8.21
N GLU A 81 10.92 -5.51 7.57
CA GLU A 81 12.03 -6.44 7.83
C GLU A 81 12.55 -6.31 9.28
N PHE A 82 12.64 -5.08 9.80
CA PHE A 82 12.99 -4.85 11.21
C PHE A 82 12.03 -5.55 12.17
N LEU A 83 10.72 -5.54 11.90
CA LEU A 83 9.75 -6.25 12.75
C LEU A 83 9.95 -7.78 12.73
N GLU A 84 10.41 -8.35 11.61
CA GLU A 84 10.76 -9.77 11.53
C GLU A 84 12.00 -10.10 12.37
N GLU A 85 12.99 -9.19 12.39
CA GLU A 85 14.27 -9.40 13.10
C GLU A 85 14.18 -9.08 14.59
N ALA A 86 13.47 -8.00 14.96
CA ALA A 86 13.38 -7.52 16.34
C ALA A 86 12.35 -8.32 17.17
N PHE A 87 11.38 -8.96 16.52
CA PHE A 87 10.33 -9.75 17.17
C PHE A 87 10.27 -11.18 16.58
N PRO A 88 11.37 -11.96 16.70
CA PRO A 88 11.46 -13.28 16.06
C PRO A 88 10.50 -14.30 16.67
N ASP A 89 10.05 -14.12 17.91
CA ASP A 89 9.10 -15.03 18.58
C ASP A 89 7.64 -14.74 18.19
N HIS A 90 7.38 -13.65 17.47
CA HIS A 90 6.03 -13.30 17.01
C HIS A 90 5.70 -13.92 15.66
N THR A 91 4.65 -14.75 15.63
CA THR A 91 4.14 -15.41 14.42
C THR A 91 2.86 -14.73 13.91
N PRO A 92 2.55 -14.82 12.59
CA PRO A 92 3.30 -15.53 11.57
C PRO A 92 4.62 -14.83 11.21
N HIS A 93 5.55 -15.58 10.61
CA HIS A 93 6.72 -14.99 9.97
C HIS A 93 6.31 -14.52 8.58
N LEU A 94 6.45 -13.21 8.33
CA LEU A 94 6.06 -12.61 7.06
C LEU A 94 7.16 -12.80 6.00
N LEU A 95 8.38 -13.11 6.41
CA LEU A 95 9.44 -13.53 5.50
C LEU A 95 9.62 -15.06 5.54
N PRO A 96 9.82 -15.71 4.38
CA PRO A 96 10.18 -17.11 4.32
C PRO A 96 11.48 -17.40 5.10
N LYS A 97 11.63 -18.65 5.56
CA LYS A 97 12.89 -19.12 6.16
C LYS A 97 13.95 -19.43 5.11
N ASP A 98 13.52 -19.91 3.95
CA ASP A 98 14.42 -20.27 2.86
C ASP A 98 15.10 -19.01 2.27
N PRO A 99 16.45 -18.99 2.15
CA PRO A 99 17.16 -17.82 1.64
C PRO A 99 16.79 -17.42 0.20
N TYR A 100 16.46 -18.38 -0.66
CA TYR A 100 16.06 -18.10 -2.04
C TYR A 100 14.69 -17.43 -2.05
N ASP A 101 13.72 -17.95 -1.30
CA ASP A 101 12.40 -17.34 -1.23
C ASP A 101 12.44 -15.94 -0.60
N ARG A 102 13.31 -15.71 0.39
CA ARG A 102 13.57 -14.34 0.91
C ARG A 102 14.12 -13.40 -0.17
N ALA A 103 15.07 -13.87 -0.97
CA ALA A 103 15.61 -13.08 -2.08
C ALA A 103 14.51 -12.78 -3.12
N ARG A 104 13.66 -13.76 -3.42
CA ARG A 104 12.50 -13.60 -4.30
C ARG A 104 11.51 -12.56 -3.76
N THR A 105 11.19 -12.60 -2.46
CA THR A 105 10.37 -11.57 -1.79
C THR A 105 10.95 -10.17 -2.00
N ARG A 106 12.27 -10.00 -1.85
CA ARG A 106 12.94 -8.70 -1.99
C ARG A 106 12.93 -8.20 -3.44
N ILE A 107 13.17 -9.08 -4.42
CA ILE A 107 13.09 -8.75 -5.85
C ILE A 107 11.68 -8.23 -6.20
N TRP A 108 10.64 -8.93 -5.75
CA TRP A 108 9.27 -8.51 -6.04
C TRP A 108 8.83 -7.30 -5.22
N THR A 109 9.39 -7.11 -4.03
CA THR A 109 9.21 -5.86 -3.25
C THR A 109 9.80 -4.66 -3.98
N ASP A 110 10.99 -4.83 -4.57
CA ASP A 110 11.59 -3.82 -5.45
C ASP A 110 10.71 -3.60 -6.68
N TYR A 111 10.23 -4.65 -7.35
CA TYR A 111 9.35 -4.51 -8.51
C TYR A 111 8.09 -3.70 -8.19
N VAL A 112 7.44 -3.96 -7.04
CA VAL A 112 6.27 -3.19 -6.60
C VAL A 112 6.65 -1.73 -6.40
N THR A 113 7.77 -1.47 -5.72
CA THR A 113 8.22 -0.11 -5.39
C THR A 113 8.74 0.68 -6.59
N SER A 114 9.39 0.02 -7.56
CA SER A 114 10.03 0.65 -8.71
C SER A 114 9.16 0.67 -9.97
N ARG A 115 8.13 -0.19 -10.07
CA ARG A 115 7.24 -0.29 -11.24
C ARG A 115 5.78 -0.04 -10.91
N ILE A 116 5.19 -0.82 -10.01
CA ILE A 116 3.74 -0.78 -9.75
C ILE A 116 3.33 0.55 -9.13
N ILE A 117 4.00 0.99 -8.05
CA ILE A 117 3.66 2.24 -7.38
C ILE A 117 3.87 3.45 -8.30
N PRO A 118 5.01 3.60 -9.01
CA PRO A 118 5.15 4.66 -10.02
C PRO A 118 4.12 4.55 -11.15
N GLY A 119 3.77 3.34 -11.60
CA GLY A 119 2.73 3.13 -12.60
C GLY A 119 1.35 3.63 -12.14
N PHE A 120 0.97 3.28 -10.91
CA PHE A 120 -0.27 3.73 -10.25
C PHE A 120 -0.33 5.26 -10.20
N HIS A 121 0.73 5.90 -9.69
CA HIS A 121 0.75 7.35 -9.51
C HIS A 121 0.87 8.10 -10.83
N ARG A 122 1.63 7.59 -11.81
CA ARG A 122 1.67 8.18 -13.16
C ARG A 122 0.31 8.11 -13.85
N PHE A 123 -0.41 7.00 -13.72
CA PHE A 123 -1.76 6.89 -14.28
C PHE A 123 -2.74 7.83 -13.56
N LEU A 124 -2.68 7.90 -12.24
CA LEU A 124 -3.55 8.77 -11.44
C LEU A 124 -3.26 10.26 -11.68
N GLN A 125 -2.00 10.68 -11.73
CA GLN A 125 -1.60 12.08 -11.92
C GLN A 125 -1.63 12.53 -13.38
N HIS A 126 -1.87 11.63 -14.34
CA HIS A 126 -1.89 11.99 -15.75
C HIS A 126 -3.04 12.96 -16.07
N GLN A 127 -2.70 14.08 -16.71
CA GLN A 127 -3.63 15.13 -17.10
C GLN A 127 -3.99 15.03 -18.59
N GLY A 128 -5.27 15.22 -18.91
CA GLY A 128 -5.77 15.12 -20.29
C GLY A 128 -5.98 13.68 -20.78
N GLN A 129 -6.52 13.56 -22.00
CA GLN A 129 -6.83 12.26 -22.62
C GLN A 129 -5.65 11.68 -23.41
N ASP A 130 -4.80 12.54 -23.97
CA ASP A 130 -3.65 12.14 -24.76
C ASP A 130 -2.65 11.40 -23.88
N GLY A 131 -2.29 10.17 -24.25
CA GLY A 131 -1.38 9.31 -23.48
C GLY A 131 -2.01 8.62 -22.25
N LEU A 132 -3.26 8.94 -21.87
CA LEU A 132 -3.90 8.33 -20.70
C LEU A 132 -4.01 6.79 -20.82
N LYS A 133 -4.43 6.31 -22.01
CA LYS A 133 -4.54 4.87 -22.30
C LYS A 133 -3.19 4.15 -22.28
N GLU A 134 -2.10 4.84 -22.62
CA GLU A 134 -0.75 4.29 -22.52
C GLU A 134 -0.37 4.09 -21.06
N LYS A 135 -0.62 5.08 -20.19
CA LYS A 135 -0.34 4.95 -18.75
C LYS A 135 -1.19 3.87 -18.09
N GLN A 136 -2.45 3.75 -18.49
CA GLN A 136 -3.32 2.64 -18.08
C GLN A 136 -2.74 1.29 -18.53
N HIS A 137 -2.38 1.16 -19.80
CA HIS A 137 -1.83 -0.06 -20.37
C HIS A 137 -0.53 -0.48 -19.66
N ASP A 138 0.40 0.44 -19.44
CA ASP A 138 1.66 0.18 -18.73
C ASP A 138 1.39 -0.31 -17.30
N PHE A 139 0.50 0.37 -16.58
CA PHE A 139 0.15 0.00 -15.21
C PHE A 139 -0.47 -1.39 -15.13
N LEU A 140 -1.44 -1.71 -16.00
CA LEU A 140 -2.01 -3.06 -16.09
C LEU A 140 -0.96 -4.10 -16.48
N GLY A 141 -0.01 -3.74 -17.35
CA GLY A 141 1.14 -4.58 -17.69
C GLY A 141 1.96 -4.97 -16.46
N TYR A 142 2.25 -4.02 -15.57
CA TYR A 142 2.99 -4.31 -14.33
C TYR A 142 2.20 -5.21 -13.37
N LEU A 143 0.88 -5.03 -13.25
CA LEU A 143 0.04 -5.92 -12.44
C LEU A 143 0.02 -7.34 -12.99
N LYS A 144 -0.06 -7.50 -14.33
CA LYS A 144 -0.01 -8.82 -14.97
C LYS A 144 1.32 -9.51 -14.73
N GLU A 145 2.44 -8.80 -14.87
CA GLU A 145 3.77 -9.37 -14.65
C GLU A 145 3.95 -9.86 -13.21
N PHE A 146 3.56 -9.03 -12.23
CA PHE A 146 3.53 -9.44 -10.83
C PHE A 146 2.67 -10.68 -10.60
N THR A 147 1.48 -10.72 -11.22
CA THR A 147 0.54 -11.83 -11.03
C THR A 147 0.98 -13.14 -11.68
N LYS A 148 1.66 -13.08 -12.83
CA LYS A 148 2.25 -14.25 -13.49
C LYS A 148 3.21 -14.99 -12.56
N GLU A 149 3.89 -14.24 -11.71
CA GLU A 149 4.94 -14.72 -10.83
C GLU A 149 4.45 -15.19 -9.46
N MET A 150 3.17 -14.97 -9.15
CA MET A 150 2.55 -15.59 -7.97
C MET A 150 2.56 -17.13 -8.07
N ASP A 151 2.85 -17.79 -6.95
CA ASP A 151 2.88 -19.25 -6.83
C ASP A 151 1.54 -19.88 -7.29
N PRO A 152 1.57 -20.95 -8.10
CA PRO A 152 0.36 -21.58 -8.64
C PRO A 152 -0.53 -22.23 -7.57
N LYS A 153 -0.01 -22.53 -6.37
CA LYS A 153 -0.79 -23.10 -5.27
C LYS A 153 -1.64 -22.05 -4.56
N GLY A 154 -1.23 -20.77 -4.62
CA GLY A 154 -1.98 -19.62 -4.12
C GLY A 154 -2.56 -19.75 -2.69
N PRO A 155 -3.40 -18.81 -2.25
CA PRO A 155 -3.86 -17.63 -3.00
C PRO A 155 -2.90 -16.42 -2.93
N PHE A 156 -1.84 -16.50 -2.14
CA PHE A 156 -0.87 -15.42 -1.92
C PHE A 156 0.37 -15.58 -2.80
N PHE A 157 1.20 -14.54 -2.84
CA PHE A 157 2.29 -14.43 -3.81
C PHE A 157 3.28 -15.60 -3.73
N LEU A 158 3.64 -16.04 -2.53
CA LEU A 158 4.57 -17.16 -2.31
C LEU A 158 3.86 -18.51 -2.08
N GLY A 159 2.53 -18.55 -2.23
CA GLY A 159 1.73 -19.77 -2.07
C GLY A 159 0.59 -19.58 -1.09
N LYS A 160 0.44 -20.52 -0.15
CA LYS A 160 -0.73 -20.59 0.75
C LYS A 160 -0.67 -19.59 1.91
N GLU A 161 0.52 -19.14 2.26
CA GLU A 161 0.75 -18.28 3.41
C GLU A 161 0.92 -16.83 2.97
N PHE A 162 0.32 -15.92 3.72
CA PHE A 162 0.46 -14.49 3.49
C PHE A 162 1.81 -14.03 3.96
N SER A 163 2.46 -13.21 3.13
CA SER A 163 3.86 -12.86 3.29
C SER A 163 4.08 -11.36 3.11
N LEU A 164 5.31 -10.93 3.36
CA LEU A 164 5.70 -9.53 3.27
C LEU A 164 5.40 -8.93 1.89
N ILE A 165 5.59 -9.68 0.82
CA ILE A 165 5.31 -9.17 -0.53
C ILE A 165 3.82 -8.88 -0.74
N ASP A 166 2.92 -9.66 -0.13
CA ASP A 166 1.49 -9.40 -0.18
C ASP A 166 1.15 -8.11 0.58
N ILE A 167 1.76 -7.90 1.76
CA ILE A 167 1.64 -6.66 2.54
C ILE A 167 2.12 -5.45 1.75
N VAL A 168 3.22 -5.59 1.00
CA VAL A 168 3.84 -4.50 0.25
C VAL A 168 2.90 -3.95 -0.84
N ILE A 169 2.14 -4.80 -1.52
CA ILE A 169 1.23 -4.38 -2.61
C ILE A 169 -0.21 -4.13 -2.14
N ALA A 170 -0.68 -4.77 -1.06
CA ALA A 170 -2.07 -4.72 -0.59
C ALA A 170 -2.65 -3.29 -0.48
N PRO A 171 -1.95 -2.29 0.09
CA PRO A 171 -2.49 -0.94 0.19
C PRO A 171 -2.87 -0.31 -1.17
N TRP A 172 -2.08 -0.54 -2.23
CA TRP A 172 -2.39 0.00 -3.55
C TRP A 172 -3.50 -0.81 -4.24
N ALA A 173 -3.44 -2.14 -4.13
CA ALA A 173 -4.44 -3.01 -4.73
C ALA A 173 -5.86 -2.73 -4.21
N LEU A 174 -6.01 -2.50 -2.91
CA LEU A 174 -7.31 -2.20 -2.29
C LEU A 174 -7.78 -0.76 -2.50
N ARG A 175 -6.97 0.07 -3.16
CA ARG A 175 -7.30 1.44 -3.54
C ARG A 175 -7.47 1.62 -5.05
N LEU A 176 -7.46 0.53 -5.81
CA LEU A 176 -7.70 0.56 -7.25
C LEU A 176 -9.07 1.13 -7.65
N TRP A 177 -10.05 1.10 -6.75
CA TRP A 177 -11.38 1.70 -6.95
C TRP A 177 -11.33 3.21 -7.25
N ILE A 178 -10.25 3.91 -6.90
CA ILE A 178 -10.12 5.34 -7.20
C ILE A 178 -10.12 5.62 -8.71
N PHE A 179 -9.68 4.68 -9.53
CA PHE A 179 -9.62 4.88 -10.99
C PHE A 179 -11.00 4.89 -11.62
N ASP A 180 -11.98 4.22 -11.02
CA ASP A 180 -13.39 4.31 -11.45
C ASP A 180 -13.93 5.73 -11.23
N HIS A 181 -13.46 6.41 -10.18
CA HIS A 181 -13.85 7.78 -9.86
C HIS A 181 -13.11 8.82 -10.70
N PHE A 182 -11.79 8.71 -10.83
CA PHE A 182 -10.95 9.78 -11.40
C PHE A 182 -10.57 9.56 -12.87
N LYS A 183 -10.58 8.32 -13.38
CA LYS A 183 -10.01 7.98 -14.69
C LYS A 183 -10.97 7.20 -15.60
N GLY A 184 -12.25 7.12 -15.24
CA GLY A 184 -13.27 6.42 -16.04
C GLY A 184 -13.14 4.89 -16.02
N GLY A 185 -12.42 4.36 -15.03
CA GLY A 185 -12.20 2.93 -14.84
C GLY A 185 -10.73 2.53 -14.85
N LEU A 186 -10.38 1.53 -14.03
CA LEU A 186 -9.03 0.96 -14.06
C LEU A 186 -8.75 0.17 -15.34
N GLY A 187 -9.75 -0.49 -15.92
CA GLY A 187 -9.58 -1.32 -17.12
C GLY A 187 -9.12 -2.75 -16.86
N ILE A 188 -9.16 -3.24 -15.61
CA ILE A 188 -9.09 -4.69 -15.35
C ILE A 188 -10.37 -5.33 -15.90
N PRO A 189 -10.28 -6.38 -16.73
CA PRO A 189 -11.44 -7.01 -17.33
C PRO A 189 -12.27 -7.77 -16.29
N GLU A 190 -13.58 -7.82 -16.51
CA GLU A 190 -14.50 -8.68 -15.76
C GLU A 190 -14.13 -10.16 -15.92
N LYS A 191 -14.63 -11.00 -15.02
CA LYS A 191 -14.42 -12.46 -15.07
C LYS A 191 -14.86 -13.02 -16.43
N GLY A 192 -13.99 -13.80 -17.07
CA GLY A 192 -14.22 -14.38 -18.40
C GLY A 192 -13.98 -13.43 -19.57
N LYS A 193 -13.58 -12.18 -19.33
CA LYS A 193 -13.32 -11.18 -20.39
C LYS A 193 -11.84 -10.79 -20.53
N GLY A 194 -10.93 -11.53 -19.92
CA GLY A 194 -9.49 -11.25 -19.93
C GLY A 194 -8.73 -11.69 -21.18
N GLY A 195 -9.39 -12.35 -22.14
CA GLY A 195 -8.74 -12.84 -23.35
C GLY A 195 -7.61 -13.84 -23.03
N ASP A 196 -6.48 -13.68 -23.71
CA ASP A 196 -5.30 -14.55 -23.50
C ASP A 196 -4.71 -14.44 -22.07
N ASP A 197 -4.96 -13.33 -21.38
CA ASP A 197 -4.52 -13.09 -20.00
C ASP A 197 -5.57 -13.49 -18.94
N GLU A 198 -6.68 -14.16 -19.30
CA GLU A 198 -7.77 -14.46 -18.36
C GLU A 198 -7.30 -15.23 -17.12
N THR A 199 -6.40 -16.20 -17.28
CA THR A 199 -5.85 -16.97 -16.15
C THR A 199 -5.02 -16.11 -15.19
N VAL A 200 -4.32 -15.10 -15.73
CA VAL A 200 -3.57 -14.12 -14.93
C VAL A 200 -4.55 -13.24 -14.17
N TRP A 201 -5.57 -12.70 -14.85
CA TRP A 201 -6.58 -11.86 -14.19
C TRP A 201 -7.43 -12.61 -13.17
N GLU A 202 -7.69 -13.90 -13.39
CA GLU A 202 -8.35 -14.76 -12.41
C GLU A 202 -7.50 -14.88 -11.14
N LYS A 203 -6.20 -15.18 -11.28
CA LYS A 203 -5.29 -15.23 -10.14
C LYS A 203 -5.21 -13.90 -9.39
N TRP A 204 -5.14 -12.77 -10.11
CA TRP A 204 -5.18 -11.43 -9.51
C TRP A 204 -6.46 -11.21 -8.69
N ARG A 205 -7.63 -11.55 -9.26
CA ARG A 205 -8.92 -11.38 -8.57
C ARG A 205 -9.01 -12.25 -7.32
N VAL A 206 -8.56 -13.50 -7.37
CA VAL A 206 -8.49 -14.40 -6.20
C VAL A 206 -7.58 -13.80 -5.13
N TRP A 207 -6.40 -13.31 -5.51
CA TRP A 207 -5.48 -12.67 -4.57
C TRP A 207 -6.10 -11.42 -3.92
N VAL A 208 -6.69 -10.51 -4.71
CA VAL A 208 -7.35 -9.30 -4.18
C VAL A 208 -8.50 -9.66 -3.23
N GLU A 209 -9.30 -10.66 -3.60
CA GLU A 209 -10.40 -11.14 -2.77
C GLU A 209 -9.90 -11.64 -1.41
N GLU A 210 -8.90 -12.52 -1.39
CA GLU A 210 -8.36 -13.09 -0.15
C GLU A 210 -7.63 -12.06 0.71
N VAL A 211 -6.90 -11.12 0.09
CA VAL A 211 -6.29 -9.99 0.80
C VAL A 211 -7.35 -9.08 1.42
N SER A 212 -8.45 -8.81 0.72
CA SER A 212 -9.52 -7.94 1.21
C SER A 212 -10.27 -8.49 2.43
N LYS A 213 -10.24 -9.81 2.63
CA LYS A 213 -10.87 -10.50 3.77
C LYS A 213 -9.97 -10.56 5.01
N ARG A 214 -8.68 -10.22 4.89
CA ARG A 214 -7.74 -10.35 6.01
C ARG A 214 -8.06 -9.35 7.11
N ARG A 215 -8.11 -9.84 8.34
CA ARG A 215 -8.36 -9.03 9.55
C ARG A 215 -7.42 -7.82 9.62
N SER A 216 -6.11 -8.07 9.56
CA SER A 216 -5.05 -7.04 9.62
C SER A 216 -5.18 -5.97 8.54
N VAL A 217 -5.72 -6.32 7.38
CA VAL A 217 -5.93 -5.40 6.26
C VAL A 217 -7.19 -4.56 6.50
N ILE A 218 -8.30 -5.19 6.89
CA ILE A 218 -9.55 -4.51 7.22
C ILE A 218 -9.35 -3.54 8.37
N GLU A 219 -8.71 -3.98 9.46
CA GLU A 219 -8.44 -3.22 10.68
C GLU A 219 -7.51 -2.03 10.48
N THR A 220 -6.88 -1.90 9.31
CA THR A 220 -5.97 -0.79 8.98
C THR A 220 -6.50 0.09 7.83
N MET A 221 -7.77 -0.07 7.47
CA MET A 221 -8.47 0.75 6.48
C MET A 221 -9.51 1.67 7.12
N SER A 222 -9.45 2.95 6.75
CA SER A 222 -10.52 3.91 7.03
C SER A 222 -11.65 3.79 5.99
N GLU A 223 -12.71 4.58 6.16
CA GLU A 223 -13.81 4.61 5.19
C GLU A 223 -13.41 5.32 3.90
N ARG A 224 -13.92 4.81 2.76
CA ARG A 224 -13.53 5.25 1.41
C ARG A 224 -13.74 6.74 1.17
N GLU A 225 -14.81 7.30 1.73
CA GLU A 225 -15.17 8.71 1.58
C GLU A 225 -14.08 9.66 2.08
N HIS A 226 -13.33 9.29 3.11
CA HIS A 226 -12.24 10.11 3.62
C HIS A 226 -10.97 10.02 2.77
N TYR A 227 -10.77 8.93 2.01
CA TYR A 227 -9.64 8.83 1.07
C TYR A 227 -9.85 9.70 -0.18
N LEU A 228 -11.09 9.97 -0.58
CA LEU A 228 -11.40 10.68 -1.82
C LEU A 228 -10.74 12.07 -1.91
N PRO A 229 -10.84 12.97 -0.91
CA PRO A 229 -10.17 14.27 -0.95
C PRO A 229 -8.64 14.16 -1.12
N ILE A 230 -8.04 13.09 -0.60
CA ILE A 230 -6.60 12.84 -0.73
C ILE A 230 -6.27 12.48 -2.17
N TYR A 231 -6.98 11.51 -2.73
CA TYR A 231 -6.75 11.05 -4.09
C TYR A 231 -7.16 12.05 -5.16
N GLN A 232 -8.15 12.91 -4.90
CA GLN A 232 -8.50 14.05 -5.75
C GLN A 232 -7.27 14.91 -6.02
N ARG A 233 -6.50 15.22 -4.99
CA ARG A 233 -5.29 16.07 -5.12
C ARG A 233 -4.18 15.41 -5.91
N TYR A 234 -4.07 14.07 -5.87
CA TYR A 234 -3.19 13.36 -6.80
C TYR A 234 -3.80 13.33 -8.21
N ALA A 235 -5.11 13.16 -8.34
CA ALA A 235 -5.78 13.13 -9.63
C ALA A 235 -5.69 14.46 -10.40
N ASP A 236 -5.70 15.58 -9.67
CA ASP A 236 -5.51 16.94 -10.17
C ASP A 236 -4.04 17.33 -10.34
N ASP A 237 -3.11 16.43 -9.99
CA ASP A 237 -1.65 16.64 -9.98
C ASP A 237 -1.14 17.79 -9.06
N ASP A 238 -1.96 18.20 -8.09
CA ASP A 238 -1.66 19.27 -7.13
C ASP A 238 -1.13 18.77 -5.76
N ALA A 239 -1.09 17.45 -5.55
CA ALA A 239 -0.56 16.83 -4.34
C ALA A 239 0.91 17.23 -4.10
N GLN A 240 1.26 17.54 -2.85
CA GLN A 240 2.58 18.06 -2.46
C GLN A 240 3.43 17.04 -1.68
N SER A 241 3.02 15.77 -1.65
CA SER A 241 3.86 14.71 -1.11
C SER A 241 5.14 14.53 -1.94
N GLU A 242 6.18 13.96 -1.33
CA GLU A 242 7.43 13.65 -2.05
C GLU A 242 7.18 12.67 -3.21
N LEU A 243 6.25 11.73 -3.04
CA LEU A 243 5.85 10.81 -4.11
C LEU A 243 5.20 11.53 -5.30
N ALA A 244 4.31 12.49 -5.03
CA ALA A 244 3.67 13.27 -6.09
C ALA A 244 4.70 14.10 -6.87
N LYS A 245 5.62 14.76 -6.15
CA LYS A 245 6.73 15.53 -6.74
C LYS A 245 7.68 14.65 -7.55
N ALA A 246 8.02 13.47 -7.04
CA ALA A 246 8.88 12.51 -7.75
C ALA A 246 8.22 12.02 -9.04
N THR A 247 6.93 11.70 -8.98
CA THR A 247 6.13 11.28 -10.14
C THR A 247 6.13 12.36 -11.24
N ARG A 248 5.86 13.63 -10.89
CA ARG A 248 5.93 14.76 -11.83
C ARG A 248 7.32 14.93 -12.46
N ALA A 249 8.36 14.67 -11.68
CA ALA A 249 9.74 14.76 -12.14
C ALA A 249 10.23 13.50 -12.89
N GLY A 250 9.37 12.49 -13.10
CA GLY A 250 9.76 11.22 -13.72
C GLY A 250 10.75 10.39 -12.91
N ARG A 251 10.87 10.65 -11.60
CA ARG A 251 11.75 9.93 -10.67
C ARG A 251 11.03 8.73 -10.04
N GLY A 252 11.80 7.83 -9.43
CA GLY A 252 11.26 6.69 -8.66
C GLY A 252 10.59 7.12 -7.35
N VAL A 253 10.01 6.15 -6.63
CA VAL A 253 9.48 6.38 -5.28
C VAL A 253 10.63 6.87 -4.38
N PRO A 254 10.47 8.01 -3.69
CA PRO A 254 11.48 8.58 -2.81
C PRO A 254 11.64 7.77 -1.52
#